data_AF-A0A9E5EK67-F1
#
_entry.id   AF-A0A9E5EK67-F1
#
_cell.length_a   1.000
_cell.length_b   1.000
_cell.length_c   1.000
_cell.angle_alpha   90.00
_cell.angle_beta   90.00
_cell.angle_gamma   90.00
#
_symmetry.space_group_name_H-M   'P 1'
#
loop_
_entity.id
_entity.type
_entity.pdbx_description
1 polymer ?
#
loop_
_entity_poly.entity_id
_entity_poly.type
_entity_poly.pdbx_seq_one_letter_code
_entity_poly.pdbx_strand_id
1 'polypeptide(L)'
;MKWWIKVSAFKALSLAPGGFRLYRWFQENLTGSLVPTHDRVAQKIEVGLRYHNYLQSAQADSLLVAGRHVDIGSGWHPTIPLLYYCLGCNSQVLTDVVPVMTPETAWQTAATLPKWPGRPVALT
;
A
#
# COMPACT_ATOMS: atom_id res chain seq x y z
N MET A 1 -4.04 13.92 17.64
CA MET A 1 -4.41 12.71 18.44
C MET A 1 -3.25 12.34 19.35
N LYS A 2 -3.52 11.97 20.60
CA LYS A 2 -2.49 11.45 21.51
C LYS A 2 -2.16 10.00 21.09
N TRP A 3 -0.99 9.77 20.49
CA TRP A 3 -0.60 8.48 19.87
C TRP A 3 -0.72 7.30 20.84
N TRP A 4 -0.43 7.53 22.13
CA TRP A 4 -0.52 6.51 23.17
C TRP A 4 -1.94 5.97 23.36
N ILE A 5 -2.98 6.81 23.21
CA ILE A 5 -4.39 6.36 23.29
C ILE A 5 -4.67 5.33 22.20
N LYS A 6 -4.20 5.62 20.98
CA LYS A 6 -4.37 4.73 19.82
C LYS A 6 -3.64 3.40 20.06
N VAL A 7 -2.40 3.45 20.56
CA VAL A 7 -1.62 2.24 20.87
C VAL A 7 -2.29 1.40 21.94
N SER A 8 -2.75 2.01 23.04
CA SER A 8 -3.45 1.29 24.12
C SER A 8 -4.74 0.64 23.64
N ALA A 9 -5.53 1.33 22.82
CA ALA A 9 -6.74 0.76 22.22
C ALA A 9 -6.44 -0.45 21.33
N PHE A 10 -5.41 -0.37 20.48
CA PHE A 10 -4.98 -1.51 19.66
C PHE A 10 -4.46 -2.67 20.49
N LYS A 11 -3.73 -2.40 21.58
CA LYS A 11 -3.24 -3.45 22.46
C LYS A 11 -4.38 -4.18 23.15
N ALA A 12 -5.36 -3.44 23.67
CA ALA A 12 -6.56 -4.03 24.27
C ALA A 12 -7.33 -4.88 23.24
N LEU A 13 -7.52 -4.37 22.02
CA LEU A 13 -8.18 -5.09 20.93
C LEU A 13 -7.42 -6.37 20.53
N SER A 14 -6.09 -6.34 20.56
CA SER A 14 -5.25 -7.52 20.24
C SER A 14 -5.35 -8.66 21.25
N LEU A 15 -5.72 -8.35 22.51
CA LEU A 15 -5.88 -9.32 23.59
C LEU A 15 -7.30 -9.89 23.65
N ALA A 16 -8.28 -9.24 23.00
CA ALA A 16 -9.66 -9.71 22.98
C ALA A 16 -9.81 -10.96 22.10
N PRO A 17 -10.58 -11.99 22.53
CA PRO A 17 -10.89 -13.15 21.69
C PRO A 17 -11.56 -12.69 20.39
N GLY A 18 -10.96 -13.01 19.24
CA GLY A 18 -11.47 -12.58 17.94
C GLY A 18 -11.32 -11.08 17.65
N GLY A 19 -10.51 -10.34 18.42
CA GLY A 19 -10.31 -8.90 18.24
C GLY A 19 -9.88 -8.48 16.84
N PHE A 20 -9.15 -9.33 16.11
CA PHE A 20 -8.85 -9.14 14.69
C PHE A 20 -10.11 -9.07 13.81
N ARG A 21 -11.09 -9.96 14.05
CA ARG A 21 -12.35 -9.96 13.29
C ARG A 21 -13.18 -8.73 13.62
N LEU A 22 -13.22 -8.33 14.89
CA LEU A 22 -13.89 -7.11 15.32
C LEU A 22 -13.25 -5.88 14.68
N TYR A 23 -11.92 -5.81 14.67
CA TYR A 23 -11.19 -4.73 14.02
C TYR A 23 -11.51 -4.65 12.53
N ARG A 24 -11.44 -5.79 11.83
CA ARG A 24 -11.76 -5.89 10.41
C ARG A 24 -13.20 -5.45 10.12
N TRP A 25 -14.15 -5.88 10.93
CA TRP A 25 -15.55 -5.45 10.82
C TRP A 25 -15.70 -3.93 10.97
N PHE A 26 -15.02 -3.31 11.95
CA PHE A 26 -14.99 -1.85 12.09
C PHE A 26 -14.37 -1.15 10.87
N GLN A 27 -13.30 -1.73 10.30
CA GLN A 27 -12.65 -1.17 9.12
C GLN A 27 -13.53 -1.25 7.87
N GLU A 28 -14.31 -2.32 7.74
CA GLU A 28 -15.23 -2.55 6.62
C GLU A 28 -16.50 -1.70 6.73
N ASN A 29 -17.10 -1.62 7.92
CA ASN A 29 -18.46 -1.09 8.11
C ASN A 29 -18.50 0.33 8.69
N LEU A 30 -17.49 0.75 9.46
CA LEU A 30 -17.53 2.03 10.18
C LEU A 30 -16.54 3.04 9.61
N THR A 31 -15.26 2.67 9.48
CA THR A 31 -14.22 3.61 9.03
C THR A 31 -14.06 3.63 7.52
N GLY A 32 -14.51 2.57 6.83
CA GLY A 32 -14.28 2.36 5.41
C GLY A 32 -12.80 2.41 5.04
N SER A 33 -11.89 2.13 5.98
CA SER A 33 -10.43 2.31 5.77
C SER A 33 -9.85 1.33 4.77
N LEU A 34 -10.62 0.30 4.38
CA LEU A 34 -10.23 -0.70 3.40
C LEU A 34 -10.56 -0.29 1.96
N VAL A 35 -11.30 0.80 1.76
CA VAL A 35 -11.62 1.28 0.41
C VAL A 35 -10.47 2.17 -0.09
N PRO A 36 -9.85 1.85 -1.24
CA PRO A 36 -8.81 2.67 -1.85
C PRO A 36 -9.45 3.89 -2.52
N THR A 37 -9.79 4.90 -1.72
CA THR A 37 -10.29 6.19 -2.25
C THR A 37 -9.17 6.96 -2.93
N HIS A 38 -9.54 7.85 -3.87
CA HIS A 38 -8.56 8.71 -4.56
C HIS A 38 -7.63 9.45 -3.60
N ASP A 39 -8.15 10.04 -2.52
CA ASP A 39 -7.33 10.77 -1.55
C ASP A 39 -6.31 9.86 -0.83
N ARG A 40 -6.72 8.65 -0.43
CA ARG A 40 -5.82 7.69 0.23
C ARG A 40 -4.76 7.16 -0.72
N VAL A 41 -5.15 6.91 -1.96
CA VAL A 41 -4.23 6.50 -3.03
C VAL A 41 -3.24 7.63 -3.32
N ALA A 42 -3.71 8.88 -3.45
CA ALA A 42 -2.87 10.04 -3.68
C ALA A 42 -1.85 10.25 -2.55
N GLN A 43 -2.26 10.13 -1.28
CA GLN A 43 -1.33 10.19 -0.14
C GLN A 43 -0.24 9.12 -0.22
N LYS A 44 -0.59 7.88 -0.56
CA LYS A 44 0.40 6.80 -0.73
C LYS A 44 1.31 7.02 -1.94
N ILE A 45 0.78 7.56 -3.03
CA ILE A 45 1.57 7.96 -4.20
C ILE A 45 2.59 9.02 -3.79
N GLU A 46 2.19 10.04 -3.04
CA GLU A 46 3.09 11.10 -2.58
C GLU A 46 4.27 10.53 -1.78
N VAL A 47 4.00 9.58 -0.88
CA VAL A 47 5.04 8.88 -0.11
C VAL A 47 5.96 8.08 -1.05
N GLY A 48 5.38 7.32 -1.99
CA GLY A 48 6.16 6.52 -2.93
C GLY A 48 7.05 7.37 -3.85
N LEU A 49 6.53 8.51 -4.34
CA LEU A 49 7.29 9.48 -5.14
C LEU A 49 8.39 10.16 -4.33
N ARG A 50 8.17 10.40 -3.04
CA ARG A 50 9.22 10.97 -2.17
C ARG A 50 10.43 10.05 -2.10
N TYR A 51 10.22 8.73 -2.01
CA TYR A 51 11.31 7.75 -2.07
C TYR A 51 11.98 7.71 -3.44
N HIS A 52 11.20 7.74 -4.53
CA HIS A 52 11.76 7.80 -5.88
C HIS A 52 12.61 9.06 -6.09
N ASN A 53 12.12 10.23 -5.67
CA ASN A 53 12.87 11.48 -5.74
C ASN A 53 14.15 11.43 -4.90
N TYR A 54 14.11 10.77 -3.74
CA TYR A 54 15.32 10.52 -2.95
C TYR A 54 16.32 9.66 -3.73
N LEU A 55 15.90 8.56 -4.35
CA LEU A 55 16.77 7.74 -5.20
C LEU A 55 17.37 8.54 -6.37
N GLN A 56 16.56 9.36 -7.05
CA GLN A 56 17.04 10.23 -8.12
C GLN A 56 18.09 11.23 -7.61
N SER A 57 17.85 11.87 -6.45
CA SER A 57 18.81 12.80 -5.85
C SER A 57 20.12 12.12 -5.45
N ALA A 58 20.07 10.83 -5.13
CA ALA A 58 21.23 10.01 -4.81
C ALA A 58 21.85 9.33 -6.05
N GLN A 59 21.36 9.63 -7.27
CA GLN A 59 21.78 8.97 -8.53
C GLN A 59 21.65 7.43 -8.47
N ALA A 60 20.65 6.95 -7.72
CA ALA A 60 20.41 5.54 -7.43
C ALA A 60 19.03 5.07 -7.96
N ASP A 61 18.38 5.84 -8.82
CA ASP A 61 17.08 5.53 -9.43
C ASP A 61 17.12 4.24 -10.28
N SER A 62 18.28 3.92 -10.86
CA SER A 62 18.51 2.64 -11.54
C SER A 62 18.28 1.42 -10.63
N LEU A 63 18.45 1.55 -9.31
CA LEU A 63 18.16 0.46 -8.35
C LEU A 63 16.67 0.14 -8.28
N LEU A 64 15.79 1.10 -8.54
CA LEU A 64 14.35 0.84 -8.57
C LEU A 64 13.98 -0.01 -9.79
N VAL A 65 14.64 0.23 -10.93
CA VAL A 65 14.35 -0.44 -12.22
C VAL A 65 15.01 -1.81 -12.32
N ALA A 66 16.32 -1.88 -12.01
CA ALA A 66 17.14 -3.07 -12.18
C ALA A 66 17.24 -3.94 -10.91
N GLY A 67 16.94 -3.37 -9.75
CA GLY A 67 16.98 -4.07 -8.48
C GLY A 67 15.73 -4.88 -8.19
N ARG A 68 15.72 -5.50 -7.00
CA ARG A 68 14.54 -6.16 -6.43
C ARG A 68 14.00 -5.30 -5.29
N HIS A 69 12.81 -4.75 -5.48
CA HIS A 69 12.13 -3.99 -4.44
C HIS A 69 11.45 -4.94 -3.44
N VAL A 70 11.66 -4.70 -2.14
CA VAL A 70 11.01 -5.47 -1.07
C VAL A 70 10.06 -4.54 -0.33
N ASP A 71 8.77 -4.81 -0.43
CA ASP A 71 7.72 -4.05 0.26
C ASP A 71 7.21 -4.86 1.47
N ILE A 72 7.37 -4.30 2.67
CA ILE A 72 6.98 -4.91 3.93
C ILE A 72 5.75 -4.20 4.47
N GLY A 73 4.66 -4.94 4.71
CA GLY A 73 3.38 -4.39 5.13
C GLY A 73 2.48 -3.96 3.97
N SER A 74 2.64 -4.61 2.81
CA SER A 74 1.88 -4.30 1.59
C SER A 74 0.42 -4.75 1.64
N GLY A 75 -0.01 -5.44 2.70
CA GLY A 75 -1.19 -6.31 2.71
C GLY A 75 -2.55 -5.64 2.55
N TRP A 76 -2.69 -4.31 2.64
CA TRP A 76 -4.01 -3.67 2.50
C TRP A 76 -4.31 -3.19 1.09
N HIS A 77 -3.42 -2.40 0.48
CA HIS A 77 -3.58 -1.88 -0.88
C HIS A 77 -2.21 -1.78 -1.54
N PRO A 78 -2.02 -2.35 -2.75
CA PRO A 78 -0.73 -2.35 -3.42
C PRO A 78 -0.43 -1.02 -4.13
N THR A 79 -0.73 0.13 -3.51
CA THR A 79 -0.57 1.45 -4.15
C THR A 79 0.88 1.75 -4.51
N ILE A 80 1.81 1.55 -3.57
CA ILE A 80 3.25 1.78 -3.79
C ILE A 80 3.83 0.72 -4.75
N PRO A 81 3.55 -0.58 -4.60
CA PRO A 81 3.99 -1.58 -5.55
C PRO A 81 3.55 -1.31 -7.00
N LEU A 82 2.28 -0.91 -7.18
CA LEU A 82 1.76 -0.56 -8.50
C LEU A 82 2.36 0.74 -9.03
N LEU A 83 2.59 1.74 -8.19
CA LEU A 83 3.33 2.94 -8.57
C LEU A 83 4.73 2.57 -9.08
N TYR A 84 5.48 1.75 -8.35
CA TYR A 84 6.83 1.36 -8.74
C TYR A 84 6.85 0.49 -9.98
N TYR A 85 5.82 -0.35 -10.18
CA TYR A 85 5.62 -1.02 -11.46
C TYR A 85 5.45 -0.02 -12.61
N CYS A 86 4.64 1.03 -12.46
CA CYS A 86 4.50 2.10 -13.47
C CYS A 86 5.80 2.90 -13.69
N LEU A 87 6.65 3.02 -12.66
CA LEU A 87 7.98 3.63 -12.76
C LEU A 87 9.05 2.68 -13.32
N GLY A 88 8.69 1.46 -13.72
CA GLY A 88 9.58 0.52 -14.37
C GLY A 88 10.27 -0.49 -13.46
N CYS A 89 9.83 -0.63 -12.20
CA CYS A 89 10.32 -1.67 -11.31
C CYS A 89 9.91 -3.06 -11.82
N ASN A 90 10.91 -3.88 -12.19
CA ASN A 90 10.70 -5.17 -12.85
C ASN A 90 10.56 -6.35 -11.87
N SER A 91 11.09 -6.22 -10.65
CA SER A 91 11.07 -7.29 -9.65
C SER A 91 10.64 -6.74 -8.30
N GLN A 92 9.54 -7.25 -7.77
CA GLN A 92 9.01 -6.86 -6.47
C GLN A 92 8.72 -8.09 -5.62
N VAL A 93 9.03 -8.01 -4.33
CA VAL A 93 8.62 -8.99 -3.31
C VAL A 93 7.74 -8.26 -2.31
N LEU A 94 6.50 -8.69 -2.23
CA LEU A 94 5.49 -8.13 -1.33
C LEU A 94 5.33 -9.09 -0.16
N THR A 95 5.51 -8.60 1.06
CA THR A 95 5.35 -9.40 2.27
C THR A 95 4.46 -8.71 3.28
N ASP A 96 3.61 -9.49 3.94
CA ASP A 96 2.80 -9.05 5.07
C ASP A 96 2.67 -10.20 6.07
N VAL A 97 2.52 -9.86 7.34
CA VAL A 97 2.25 -10.82 8.41
C VAL A 97 0.86 -11.43 8.23
N VAL A 98 -0.09 -10.66 7.69
CA VAL A 98 -1.46 -11.13 7.45
C VAL A 98 -1.86 -10.86 6.00
N PRO A 99 -2.31 -11.89 5.24
CA PRO A 99 -2.74 -11.72 3.86
C PRO A 99 -4.15 -11.12 3.81
N VAL A 100 -4.27 -9.82 4.07
CA VAL A 100 -5.56 -9.10 4.05
C VAL A 100 -5.94 -8.56 2.68
N MET A 101 -5.03 -8.59 1.70
CA MET A 101 -5.25 -8.11 0.34
C MET A 101 -6.12 -9.12 -0.41
N THR A 102 -7.16 -8.63 -1.07
CA THR A 102 -7.97 -9.44 -2.00
C THR A 102 -7.74 -8.98 -3.45
N PRO A 103 -7.99 -9.84 -4.45
CA PRO A 103 -7.94 -9.45 -5.85
C PRO A 103 -8.77 -8.19 -6.16
N GLU A 104 -9.95 -8.07 -5.55
CA GLU A 104 -10.85 -6.93 -5.73
C GLU A 104 -10.20 -5.64 -5.22
N THR A 105 -9.59 -5.67 -4.03
CA THR A 105 -8.89 -4.49 -3.48
C THR A 105 -7.68 -4.08 -4.32
N ALA A 106 -6.97 -5.05 -4.90
CA ALA A 106 -5.86 -4.80 -5.82
C ALA A 106 -6.35 -4.12 -7.11
N TRP A 107 -7.43 -4.64 -7.69
CA TRP A 107 -8.07 -4.06 -8.89
C TRP A 107 -8.61 -2.66 -8.66
N GLN A 108 -9.32 -2.45 -7.56
CA GLN A 108 -9.83 -1.12 -7.19
C GLN A 108 -8.67 -0.13 -7.00
N THR A 109 -7.56 -0.57 -6.40
CA THR A 109 -6.38 0.28 -6.24
C THR A 109 -5.79 0.64 -7.60
N ALA A 110 -5.63 -0.33 -8.51
CA ALA A 110 -5.13 -0.10 -9.85
C ALA A 110 -6.02 0.86 -10.66
N ALA A 111 -7.34 0.71 -10.57
CA ALA A 111 -8.30 1.61 -11.23
C ALA A 111 -8.27 3.04 -10.68
N THR A 112 -7.81 3.23 -9.44
CA THR A 112 -7.74 4.53 -8.77
C THR A 112 -6.42 5.26 -9.06
N LEU A 113 -5.40 4.58 -9.57
CA LEU A 113 -4.12 5.20 -9.90
C LEU A 113 -4.26 6.21 -11.05
N PRO A 114 -3.52 7.32 -11.00
CA PRO A 114 -3.42 8.22 -12.14
C PRO A 114 -2.77 7.47 -13.31
N LYS A 115 -3.21 7.79 -14.54
CA LYS A 115 -2.58 7.28 -15.75
C LYS A 115 -1.15 7.83 -15.83
N TRP A 116 -0.15 6.99 -15.54
CA TRP A 116 1.25 7.38 -15.63
C TRP A 116 1.76 7.18 -17.07
N PRO A 117 2.61 8.08 -17.60
CA PRO A 117 3.20 7.93 -18.93
C PRO A 117 4.16 6.73 -19.06
N GLY A 118 4.52 6.07 -17.95
CA GLY A 118 5.27 4.82 -17.90
C GLY A 118 4.33 3.61 -17.72
N ARG A 119 4.40 2.67 -18.68
CA ARG A 119 3.56 1.46 -18.88
C ARG A 119 2.09 1.54 -18.43
N PRO A 120 1.19 1.78 -19.40
CA PRO A 120 -0.15 1.21 -19.44
C PRO A 120 -0.27 0.03 -20.43
N VAL A 121 -0.87 -1.07 -19.93
CA VAL A 121 -1.52 -2.23 -20.59
C VAL A 121 -0.65 -3.27 -21.33
N ALA A 122 -0.54 -4.44 -20.69
CA ALA A 122 -1.01 -5.68 -21.31
C ALA A 122 -1.71 -6.51 -20.23
N LEU A 123 -3.03 -6.34 -20.12
CA LEU A 123 -3.89 -7.38 -19.59
C LEU A 123 -4.25 -8.25 -20.79
N THR A 124 -3.46 -9.28 -21.04
CA THR A 124 -3.78 -10.40 -21.93
C THR A 124 -3.98 -11.63 -21.09
#